data_AF-A0A521GBM0-F1
#
_entry.id   AF-A0A521GBM0-F1
#
_cell.length_a   1.000
_cell.length_b   1.000
_cell.length_c   1.000
_cell.angle_alpha   90.00
_cell.angle_beta   90.00
_cell.angle_gamma   90.00
#
_symmetry.space_group_name_H-M   'P 1'
#
loop_
_entity.id
_entity.type
_entity.pdbx_description
1 polymer ?
#
loop_
_entity_poly.entity_id
_entity_poly.type
_entity_poly.pdbx_seq_one_letter_code
_entity_poly.pdbx_strand_id
1 'polypeptide(L)'
;MDALGRSTGYSKTICYQFAFFANYTRLNAYLLLDVMRLIYFLLFAFCVAHPAEAQTQTPPVADALLGRWYVPSRQSTIEFFKTGDRYFARITEVGGSWQKDYADAKGRIIISNLRFTGSEWAGGELIHPGTKTRFDVALSLPTPNTVHAIAYKSVRFLHKDFKMIRQMNPPAGVAGAN
;
A
#
# COMPACT_ATOMS: atom_id res chain seq x y z
N MET A 1 -102.67 -26.69 -19.49
CA MET A 1 -101.39 -26.54 -18.75
C MET A 1 -100.42 -25.96 -19.75
N ASP A 2 -100.40 -24.62 -19.86
CA ASP A 2 -99.55 -23.90 -20.81
C ASP A 2 -98.43 -23.20 -20.04
N ALA A 3 -97.20 -23.54 -20.37
CA ALA A 3 -96.00 -22.96 -19.78
C ALA A 3 -95.38 -21.94 -20.74
N LEU A 4 -95.44 -20.69 -20.31
CA LEU A 4 -94.63 -19.51 -20.68
C LEU A 4 -93.14 -19.91 -20.80
N GLY A 5 -92.31 -19.44 -21.73
CA GLY A 5 -92.27 -18.13 -22.38
C GLY A 5 -91.42 -17.14 -21.57
N ARG A 6 -90.08 -17.19 -21.66
CA ARG A 6 -89.06 -16.17 -21.25
C ARG A 6 -87.66 -16.70 -21.61
N SER A 7 -86.60 -15.96 -21.91
CA SER A 7 -86.33 -14.52 -22.05
C SER A 7 -84.87 -14.45 -22.53
N THR A 8 -84.60 -13.86 -23.70
CA THR A 8 -83.26 -13.60 -24.23
C THR A 8 -82.62 -12.40 -23.53
N GLY A 9 -81.45 -12.59 -22.90
CA GLY A 9 -80.78 -11.50 -22.18
C GLY A 9 -79.37 -11.82 -21.69
N TYR A 10 -78.50 -12.42 -22.50
CA TYR A 10 -77.10 -12.67 -22.15
C TYR A 10 -76.18 -12.37 -23.34
N SER A 11 -75.78 -11.11 -23.55
CA SER A 11 -74.78 -10.82 -24.60
C SER A 11 -73.87 -9.60 -24.37
N LYS A 12 -74.05 -8.79 -23.31
CA LYS A 12 -73.25 -7.56 -23.15
C LYS A 12 -72.17 -7.61 -22.06
N THR A 13 -72.15 -8.62 -21.20
CA THR A 13 -71.26 -8.63 -20.03
C THR A 13 -69.85 -9.17 -20.32
N ILE A 14 -69.68 -9.98 -21.39
CA ILE A 14 -68.44 -10.72 -21.63
C ILE A 14 -67.34 -9.84 -22.26
N CYS A 15 -67.68 -8.79 -23.03
CA CYS A 15 -66.68 -7.92 -23.66
C CYS A 15 -65.91 -7.01 -22.69
N TYR A 16 -66.48 -6.69 -21.52
CA TYR A 16 -65.82 -5.80 -20.55
C TYR A 16 -64.75 -6.51 -19.70
N GLN A 17 -64.86 -7.82 -19.46
CA GLN A 17 -63.88 -8.55 -18.65
C GLN A 17 -62.55 -8.80 -19.37
N PHE A 18 -62.55 -8.99 -20.70
CA PHE A 18 -61.32 -9.22 -21.47
C PHE A 18 -60.47 -7.96 -21.64
N ALA A 19 -61.09 -6.77 -21.77
CA ALA A 19 -60.35 -5.51 -21.87
C ALA A 19 -59.62 -5.14 -20.55
N PHE A 20 -60.14 -5.58 -19.40
CA PHE A 20 -59.55 -5.29 -18.08
C PHE A 20 -58.27 -6.11 -17.82
N PHE A 21 -58.24 -7.39 -18.24
CA PHE A 21 -57.07 -8.26 -18.08
C PHE A 21 -55.87 -7.88 -18.97
N ALA A 22 -56.13 -7.36 -20.18
CA ALA A 22 -55.07 -6.93 -21.09
C ALA A 22 -54.39 -5.62 -20.67
N ASN A 23 -55.08 -4.75 -19.93
CA ASN A 23 -54.53 -3.48 -19.44
C ASN A 23 -53.68 -3.68 -18.17
N TYR A 24 -54.07 -4.61 -17.29
CA TYR A 24 -53.34 -4.92 -16.05
C TYR A 24 -51.95 -5.52 -16.29
N THR A 25 -51.81 -6.36 -17.33
CA THR A 25 -50.52 -6.97 -17.71
C THR A 25 -49.56 -5.97 -18.35
N ARG A 26 -50.07 -4.99 -19.09
CA ARG A 26 -49.25 -3.92 -19.68
C ARG A 26 -48.73 -2.94 -18.61
N LEU A 27 -49.58 -2.51 -17.67
CA LEU A 27 -49.17 -1.63 -16.57
C LEU A 27 -48.06 -2.25 -15.69
N ASN A 28 -48.12 -3.55 -15.42
CA ASN A 28 -47.07 -4.27 -14.67
C ASN A 28 -45.75 -4.37 -15.42
N ALA A 29 -45.78 -4.52 -16.75
CA ALA A 29 -44.56 -4.56 -17.56
C ALA A 29 -43.83 -3.21 -17.58
N TYR A 30 -44.56 -2.09 -17.67
CA TYR A 30 -43.97 -0.76 -17.60
C TYR A 30 -43.39 -0.45 -16.21
N LEU A 31 -44.07 -0.86 -15.14
CA LEU A 31 -43.56 -0.75 -13.76
C LEU A 31 -42.27 -1.57 -13.55
N LEU A 32 -42.21 -2.80 -14.07
CA LEU A 32 -41.01 -3.64 -13.97
C LEU A 32 -39.82 -3.06 -14.75
N LEU A 33 -40.06 -2.53 -15.95
CA LEU A 33 -39.02 -1.90 -16.77
C LEU A 33 -38.46 -0.62 -16.11
N ASP A 34 -39.32 0.16 -15.43
CA ASP A 34 -38.91 1.38 -14.74
C ASP A 34 -38.08 1.07 -13.48
N VAL A 35 -38.48 0.06 -12.71
CA VAL A 35 -37.74 -0.42 -11.54
C VAL A 35 -36.36 -0.97 -11.94
N MET A 36 -36.25 -1.71 -13.05
CA MET A 36 -34.95 -2.22 -13.53
C MET A 36 -34.01 -1.09 -13.99
N ARG A 37 -34.54 -0.04 -14.61
CA ARG A 37 -33.76 1.16 -14.98
C ARG A 37 -33.27 1.92 -13.77
N LEU A 38 -34.11 2.07 -12.75
CA LEU A 38 -33.75 2.72 -11.50
C LEU A 38 -32.66 1.94 -10.75
N ILE A 39 -32.74 0.61 -10.70
CA ILE A 39 -31.71 -0.25 -10.11
C ILE A 39 -30.38 -0.14 -10.88
N TYR A 40 -30.42 -0.14 -12.22
CA TYR A 40 -29.21 0.01 -13.03
C TYR A 40 -28.56 1.39 -12.82
N PHE A 41 -29.36 2.46 -12.73
CA PHE A 41 -28.86 3.80 -12.42
C PHE A 41 -28.23 3.88 -11.02
N LEU A 42 -28.83 3.24 -10.02
CA LEU A 42 -28.27 3.18 -8.66
C LEU A 42 -26.97 2.37 -8.60
N LEU A 43 -26.88 1.24 -9.30
CA LEU A 43 -25.64 0.45 -9.41
C LEU A 43 -24.54 1.23 -10.15
N PHE A 44 -24.89 1.93 -11.23
CA PHE A 44 -23.94 2.74 -11.99
C PHE A 44 -23.43 3.93 -11.16
N ALA A 45 -24.30 4.61 -10.41
CA ALA A 45 -23.91 5.71 -9.53
C ALA A 45 -22.97 5.25 -8.40
N PHE A 46 -23.17 4.04 -7.85
CA PHE A 46 -22.29 3.48 -6.82
C PHE A 46 -20.90 3.10 -7.37
N CYS A 47 -20.80 2.69 -8.63
CA CYS A 47 -19.51 2.39 -9.26
C CYS A 47 -18.67 3.66 -9.55
N VAL A 48 -19.30 4.79 -9.89
CA VAL A 48 -18.58 6.03 -10.25
C VAL A 48 -18.23 6.89 -9.02
N ALA A 49 -18.94 6.71 -7.90
CA ALA A 49 -18.74 7.46 -6.67
C ALA A 49 -17.77 6.80 -5.67
N HIS A 50 -16.76 6.05 -6.13
CA HIS A 50 -15.63 5.74 -5.25
C HIS A 50 -14.75 6.99 -5.20
N PRO A 51 -14.71 7.74 -4.09
CA PRO A 51 -13.65 8.71 -3.91
C PRO A 51 -12.34 7.92 -4.00
N ALA A 52 -11.51 8.25 -4.98
CA ALA A 52 -10.10 7.95 -4.88
C ALA A 52 -9.65 8.61 -3.57
N GLU A 53 -9.47 7.80 -2.52
CA GLU A 53 -8.82 8.24 -1.30
C GLU A 53 -7.47 8.80 -1.73
N ALA A 54 -7.37 10.12 -1.80
CA ALA A 54 -6.11 10.81 -1.84
C ALA A 54 -5.41 10.45 -0.53
N GLN A 55 -4.57 9.41 -0.59
CA GLN A 55 -3.73 8.98 0.50
C GLN A 55 -2.85 10.16 0.87
N THR A 56 -3.20 10.85 1.95
CA THR A 56 -2.34 11.81 2.63
C THR A 56 -1.01 11.10 2.90
N GLN A 57 0.03 11.47 2.14
CA GLN A 57 1.35 10.86 2.18
C GLN A 57 2.09 11.23 3.47
N THR A 58 1.60 10.74 4.61
CA THR A 58 2.52 10.44 5.70
C THR A 58 3.28 9.21 5.22
N PRO A 59 4.61 9.29 5.01
CA PRO A 59 5.36 8.11 4.60
C PRO A 59 5.05 7.00 5.59
N PRO A 60 4.73 5.78 5.12
CA PRO A 60 4.52 4.67 6.02
C PRO A 60 5.74 4.58 6.95
N VAL A 61 5.54 4.23 8.22
CA VAL A 61 6.65 4.07 9.19
C VAL A 61 7.78 3.21 8.61
N ALA A 62 7.44 2.27 7.73
CA ALA A 62 8.35 1.44 6.93
C ALA A 62 9.37 2.22 6.07
N ASP A 63 8.98 3.37 5.54
CA ASP A 63 9.81 4.22 4.66
C ASP A 63 10.57 5.29 5.45
N ALA A 64 10.36 5.40 6.77
CA ALA A 64 11.14 6.28 7.65
C ALA A 64 12.63 5.88 7.75
N LEU A 65 13.00 4.68 7.31
CA LEU A 65 14.40 4.24 7.22
C LEU A 65 15.14 4.90 6.04
N LEU A 66 14.42 5.35 5.01
CA LEU A 66 15.05 5.82 3.76
C LEU A 66 15.86 7.11 3.95
N GLY A 67 16.96 7.21 3.21
CA GLY A 67 17.86 8.37 3.23
C GLY A 67 19.23 8.06 3.81
N ARG A 68 19.95 9.12 4.18
CA ARG A 68 21.36 9.07 4.59
C ARG A 68 21.49 9.04 6.12
N TRP A 69 22.37 8.16 6.58
CA TRP A 69 22.62 7.90 7.99
C TRP A 69 24.11 7.89 8.26
N TYR A 70 24.53 8.70 9.22
CA TYR A 70 25.90 8.79 9.68
C TYR A 70 26.15 7.78 10.79
N VAL A 71 27.27 7.05 10.70
CA VAL A 71 27.70 6.05 11.68
C VAL A 71 28.88 6.63 12.47
N PRO A 72 28.67 7.17 13.68
CA PRO A 72 29.72 7.89 14.41
C PRO A 72 30.94 7.03 14.75
N SER A 73 30.73 5.74 15.04
CA SER A 73 31.80 4.81 15.39
C SER A 73 32.77 4.52 14.25
N ARG A 74 32.35 4.75 13.00
CA ARG A 74 33.13 4.51 11.79
C ARG A 74 33.40 5.78 10.99
N GLN A 75 32.81 6.90 11.40
CA GLN A 75 32.83 8.17 10.67
C GLN A 75 32.43 7.99 9.20
N SER A 76 31.47 7.11 8.94
CA SER A 76 31.04 6.74 7.59
C SER A 76 29.55 7.03 7.41
N THR A 77 29.14 7.31 6.17
CA THR A 77 27.73 7.53 5.83
C THR A 77 27.21 6.38 4.98
N ILE A 78 26.05 5.87 5.37
CA ILE A 78 25.30 4.82 4.69
C ILE A 78 23.99 5.43 4.18
N GLU A 79 23.56 5.06 2.98
CA GLU A 79 22.28 5.43 2.42
C GLU A 79 21.39 4.20 2.30
N PHE A 80 20.20 4.27 2.90
CA PHE A 80 19.16 3.27 2.74
C PHE A 80 18.23 3.67 1.59
N PHE A 81 17.96 2.71 0.71
CA PHE A 81 17.07 2.84 -0.42
C PHE A 81 16.18 1.60 -0.55
N LYS A 82 15.04 1.75 -1.21
CA LYS A 82 14.06 0.68 -1.42
C LYS A 82 14.07 0.24 -2.88
N THR A 83 13.94 -1.05 -3.11
CA THR A 83 13.77 -1.62 -4.45
C THR A 83 12.71 -2.71 -4.36
N GLY A 84 11.54 -2.45 -4.95
CA GLY A 84 10.34 -3.26 -4.72
C GLY A 84 9.92 -3.21 -3.24
N ASP A 85 9.73 -4.38 -2.64
CA ASP A 85 9.33 -4.53 -1.23
C ASP A 85 10.50 -4.75 -0.26
N ARG A 86 11.74 -4.54 -0.74
CA ARG A 86 12.95 -4.78 0.04
C ARG A 86 13.77 -3.51 0.19
N TYR A 87 14.44 -3.42 1.34
CA TYR A 87 15.32 -2.32 1.70
C TYR A 87 16.78 -2.77 1.56
N PHE A 88 17.61 -1.84 1.08
CA PHE A 88 19.02 -2.03 0.80
C PHE A 88 19.80 -0.86 1.38
N ALA A 89 21.08 -1.07 1.68
CA ALA A 89 21.96 -0.01 2.14
C ALA A 89 23.29 -0.05 1.40
N ARG A 90 23.75 1.13 0.99
CA ARG A 90 25.07 1.32 0.36
C ARG A 90 25.90 2.34 1.12
N ILE A 91 27.22 2.20 1.07
CA ILE A 91 28.11 3.21 1.65
C ILE A 91 28.19 4.40 0.69
N THR A 92 27.85 5.59 1.15
CA THR A 92 28.05 6.82 0.36
C THR A 92 29.37 7.49 0.67
N GLU A 93 29.83 7.44 1.92
CA GLU A 93 31.07 8.07 2.37
C GLU A 93 31.78 7.14 3.34
N VAL A 94 33.09 6.96 3.15
CA VAL A 94 33.96 6.22 4.06
C VAL A 94 34.88 7.24 4.72
N GLY A 95 34.93 7.25 6.05
CA GLY A 95 35.78 8.15 6.81
C GLY A 95 36.59 7.43 7.88
N GLY A 96 37.35 8.21 8.66
CA GLY A 96 38.17 7.73 9.75
C GLY A 96 39.18 6.66 9.34
N SER A 97 39.38 5.66 10.20
CA SER A 97 40.31 4.55 9.95
C SER A 97 39.91 3.66 8.78
N TRP A 98 38.64 3.68 8.38
CA TRP A 98 38.16 2.87 7.26
C TRP A 98 38.52 3.45 5.90
N GLN A 99 38.84 4.75 5.83
CA GLN A 99 39.16 5.38 4.56
C GLN A 99 40.46 4.84 3.95
N LYS A 100 41.43 4.44 4.78
CA LYS A 100 42.70 3.88 4.30
C LYS A 100 42.54 2.46 3.75
N ASP A 101 41.75 1.63 4.44
CA ASP A 101 41.68 0.19 4.17
C ASP A 101 40.49 -0.19 3.26
N TYR A 102 39.46 0.66 3.18
CA TYR A 102 38.18 0.37 2.53
C TYR A 102 37.65 1.51 1.65
N ALA A 103 38.54 2.34 1.10
CA ALA A 103 38.13 3.41 0.16
C ALA A 103 37.30 2.86 -1.03
N ASP A 104 37.60 1.64 -1.48
CA ASP A 104 36.91 0.94 -2.57
C ASP A 104 35.49 0.45 -2.19
N ALA A 105 35.13 0.51 -0.91
CA ALA A 105 33.80 0.13 -0.43
C ALA A 105 32.75 1.21 -0.71
N LYS A 106 33.16 2.43 -1.08
CA LYS A 106 32.23 3.50 -1.48
C LYS A 106 31.38 3.06 -2.66
N GLY A 107 30.07 3.27 -2.57
CA GLY A 107 29.08 2.89 -3.57
C GLY A 107 28.65 1.42 -3.52
N ARG A 108 29.31 0.56 -2.73
CA ARG A 108 28.94 -0.85 -2.63
C ARG A 108 27.73 -1.04 -1.73
N ILE A 109 26.86 -1.97 -2.13
CA ILE A 109 25.74 -2.45 -1.31
C ILE A 109 26.34 -3.31 -0.18
N ILE A 110 26.13 -2.87 1.05
CA ILE A 110 26.61 -3.56 2.26
C ILE A 110 25.51 -4.26 3.01
N ILE A 111 24.26 -3.82 2.86
CA ILE A 111 23.09 -4.47 3.45
C ILE A 111 22.08 -4.72 2.34
N SER A 112 21.52 -5.92 2.32
CA SER A 112 20.54 -6.33 1.31
C SER A 112 19.35 -7.05 1.93
N ASN A 113 18.24 -7.10 1.18
CA ASN A 113 17.06 -7.93 1.47
C ASN A 113 16.31 -7.66 2.78
N LEU A 114 16.50 -6.50 3.40
CA LEU A 114 15.73 -6.11 4.58
C LEU A 114 14.23 -6.03 4.25
N ARG A 115 13.39 -6.54 5.15
CA ARG A 115 11.94 -6.46 5.04
C ARG A 115 11.35 -5.86 6.32
N PHE A 116 10.43 -4.91 6.15
CA PHE A 116 9.71 -4.34 7.29
C PHE A 116 8.68 -5.35 7.81
N THR A 117 8.72 -5.64 9.11
CA THR A 117 7.82 -6.59 9.79
C THR A 117 6.67 -5.91 10.53
N GLY A 118 6.62 -4.57 10.53
CA GLY A 118 5.65 -3.75 11.27
C GLY A 118 6.27 -2.96 12.42
N SER A 119 7.36 -3.46 13.00
CA SER A 119 8.09 -2.81 14.10
C SER A 119 9.60 -2.67 13.82
N GLU A 120 10.18 -3.63 13.10
CA GLU A 120 11.60 -3.67 12.75
C GLU A 120 11.78 -4.00 11.27
N TRP A 121 12.99 -3.77 10.75
CA TRP A 121 13.42 -4.30 9.45
C TRP A 121 14.32 -5.50 9.72
N ALA A 122 13.89 -6.68 9.29
CA ALA A 122 14.59 -7.94 9.58
C ALA A 122 14.77 -8.79 8.32
N GLY A 123 15.54 -9.89 8.46
CA GLY A 123 15.83 -10.83 7.38
C GLY A 123 16.82 -10.27 6.34
N GLY A 124 17.50 -9.17 6.66
CA GLY A 124 18.54 -8.61 5.81
C GLY A 124 19.88 -9.29 6.01
N GLU A 125 20.76 -9.13 5.04
CA GLU A 125 22.11 -9.66 5.05
C GLU A 125 23.12 -8.51 4.91
N LEU A 126 24.05 -8.43 5.86
CA LEU A 126 25.18 -7.52 5.86
C LEU A 126 26.45 -8.23 5.36
N ILE A 127 27.08 -7.68 4.34
CA ILE A 127 28.34 -8.19 3.77
C ILE A 127 29.47 -7.26 4.17
N HIS A 128 30.43 -7.79 4.94
CA HIS A 128 31.62 -7.02 5.30
C HIS A 128 32.51 -6.78 4.06
N PRO A 129 32.90 -5.54 3.75
CA PRO A 129 33.58 -5.21 2.49
C PRO A 129 34.95 -5.87 2.34
N GLY A 130 35.72 -5.95 3.43
CA GLY A 130 37.03 -6.61 3.49
C GLY A 130 36.95 -8.14 3.49
N THR A 131 36.42 -8.72 4.57
CA THR A 131 36.42 -10.18 4.75
C THR A 131 35.42 -10.96 3.89
N LYS A 132 34.49 -10.27 3.20
CA LYS A 132 33.33 -10.86 2.49
C LYS A 132 32.45 -11.75 3.37
N THR A 133 32.60 -11.66 4.68
CA THR A 133 31.77 -12.42 5.63
C THR A 133 30.36 -11.85 5.63
N ARG A 134 29.40 -12.77 5.67
CA ARG A 134 27.96 -12.49 5.68
C ARG A 134 27.44 -12.56 7.10
N PHE A 135 26.62 -11.60 7.47
CA PHE A 135 25.98 -11.48 8.77
C PHE A 135 24.48 -11.23 8.57
N ASP A 136 23.65 -11.81 9.42
CA ASP A 136 22.25 -11.46 9.46
C ASP A 136 22.12 -10.08 10.12
N VAL A 137 21.23 -9.23 9.61
CA VAL A 137 21.00 -7.89 10.14
C VAL A 137 19.53 -7.65 10.45
N ALA A 138 19.31 -6.98 11.58
CA ALA A 138 18.03 -6.42 11.97
C ALA A 138 18.21 -4.94 12.33
N LEU A 139 17.25 -4.10 11.95
CA LEU A 139 17.23 -2.67 12.24
C LEU A 139 15.97 -2.31 13.01
N SER A 140 16.12 -1.42 13.99
CA SER A 140 15.02 -0.76 14.65
C SER A 140 15.21 0.75 14.63
N LEU A 141 14.08 1.47 14.68
CA LEU A 141 14.06 2.93 14.65
C LEU A 141 13.50 3.43 16.00
N PRO A 142 14.28 3.38 17.10
CA PRO A 142 13.81 3.81 18.42
C PRO A 142 13.40 5.29 18.46
N THR A 143 14.04 6.13 17.64
CA THR A 143 13.63 7.53 17.42
C THR A 143 13.69 7.88 15.94
N PRO A 144 12.95 8.89 15.46
CA PRO A 144 12.95 9.27 14.05
C PRO A 144 14.33 9.59 13.45
N ASN A 145 15.27 9.98 14.32
CA ASN A 145 16.61 10.41 13.94
C ASN A 145 17.70 9.41 14.32
N THR A 146 17.35 8.25 14.89
CA THR A 146 18.32 7.23 15.29
C THR A 146 17.88 5.86 14.80
N VAL A 147 18.73 5.22 14.00
CA VAL A 147 18.62 3.80 13.66
C VAL A 147 19.55 3.01 14.56
N HIS A 148 19.03 1.91 15.10
CA HIS A 148 19.80 0.91 15.80
C HIS A 148 19.90 -0.33 14.92
N ALA A 149 21.12 -0.73 14.59
CA ALA A 149 21.41 -1.88 13.74
C ALA A 149 22.09 -2.97 14.54
N ILE A 150 21.62 -4.20 14.40
CA ILE A 150 22.17 -5.39 15.05
C ILE A 150 22.61 -6.35 13.96
N ALA A 151 23.91 -6.64 13.90
CA ALA A 151 24.48 -7.64 13.02
C ALA A 151 24.90 -8.87 13.82
N TYR A 152 24.49 -10.07 13.42
CA TYR A 152 24.77 -11.32 14.11
C TYR A 152 25.09 -12.46 13.14
N LYS A 153 25.67 -13.54 13.67
CA LYS A 153 25.99 -14.74 12.88
C LYS A 153 25.29 -15.94 13.50
N SER A 154 24.23 -16.43 12.83
CA SER A 154 23.46 -17.64 13.20
C SER A 154 22.65 -17.56 14.50
N VAL A 155 23.20 -16.98 15.58
CA VAL A 155 22.53 -16.80 16.87
C VAL A 155 22.63 -15.35 17.33
N ARG A 156 21.48 -14.77 17.71
CA ARG A 156 21.36 -13.35 18.10
C ARG A 156 22.15 -12.98 19.38
N PHE A 157 22.63 -13.94 20.16
CA PHE A 157 23.43 -13.67 21.37
C PHE A 157 24.85 -13.16 21.06
N LEU A 158 25.45 -13.56 19.94
CA LEU A 158 26.72 -13.00 19.46
C LEU A 158 26.45 -11.98 18.37
N HIS A 159 26.15 -10.75 18.80
CA HIS A 159 25.88 -9.65 17.88
C HIS A 159 26.82 -8.48 18.09
N LYS A 160 26.87 -7.63 17.08
CA LYS A 160 27.44 -6.29 17.15
C LYS A 160 26.32 -5.30 16.89
N ASP A 161 26.18 -4.36 17.81
CA ASP A 161 25.28 -3.22 17.73
C ASP A 161 25.98 -2.02 17.09
N PHE A 162 25.22 -1.28 16.29
CA PHE A 162 25.66 -0.03 15.69
C PHE A 162 24.54 1.00 15.77
N LYS A 163 24.89 2.19 16.25
CA LYS A 163 23.99 3.35 16.24
C LYS A 163 24.29 4.21 15.03
N MET A 164 23.24 4.57 14.28
CA MET A 164 23.32 5.48 13.16
C MET A 164 22.42 6.69 13.42
N ILE A 165 22.86 7.87 13.02
CA ILE A 165 22.17 9.13 13.23
C ILE A 165 21.76 9.66 11.86
N ARG A 166 20.51 10.13 11.74
CA ARG A 166 19.98 10.68 10.49
C ARG A 166 20.85 11.87 10.07
N GLN A 167 21.44 11.79 8.88
CA GLN A 167 22.14 12.93 8.31
C GLN A 167 21.08 13.82 7.67
N MET A 168 20.83 14.99 8.28
CA MET A 168 20.07 16.04 7.62
C MET A 168 20.91 16.53 6.45
N ASN A 169 20.61 16.08 5.24
CA ASN A 169 20.90 16.91 4.09
C ASN A 169 20.06 18.18 4.26
N PRO A 170 20.61 19.39 4.04
CA PRO A 170 19.75 20.57 3.88
C PRO A 170 18.75 20.26 2.75
N PRO A 171 17.47 20.65 2.88
CA PRO A 171 16.51 20.45 1.80
C PRO A 171 17.10 21.03 0.52
N ALA A 172 16.97 20.30 -0.59
CA ALA A 172 17.48 20.66 -1.91
C ALA A 172 16.79 21.90 -2.54
N GLY A 173 16.44 22.90 -1.72
CA GLY A 173 15.74 24.12 -2.09
C GLY A 173 16.26 25.37 -1.38
N VAL A 174 17.43 25.35 -0.74
CA VAL A 174 18.08 26.57 -0.21
C VAL A 174 19.50 26.71 -0.75
N ALA A 175 19.65 26.51 -2.06
CA ALA A 175 20.81 26.97 -2.81
C ALA A 175 20.33 28.06 -3.77
N GLY A 176 20.27 29.30 -3.28
CA GLY A 176 19.90 30.46 -4.10
C GLY A 176 19.03 31.46 -3.35
N ALA A 177 19.62 32.21 -2.43
CA ALA A 177 19.17 33.56 -2.10
C ALA A 177 20.37 34.33 -1.55
N ASN A 178 20.98 35.11 -2.46
CA ASN A 178 21.89 36.25 -2.33
C ASN A 178 22.64 36.48 -1.00
#